data_AF-A0A8T0EMP1-F1
#
_entry.id   AF-A0A8T0EMP1-F1
#
_cell.length_a   1.000
_cell.length_b   1.000
_cell.length_c   1.000
_cell.angle_alpha   90.00
_cell.angle_beta   90.00
_cell.angle_gamma   90.00
#
_symmetry.space_group_name_H-M   'P 1'
#
loop_
_entity.id
_entity.type
_entity.pdbx_description
1 polymer ?
#
loop_
_entity_poly.entity_id
_entity_poly.type
_entity_poly.pdbx_seq_one_letter_code
_entity_poly.pdbx_strand_id
1 'polypeptide(L)'
;MPATEKDKIRKWILMAVASVQISKGMTIQQIKKFLDSKQDGLSMKPEMKLILKRLLETGHLKKKEGRYVIKRSKKIPGKKTKRAKSPIRNAGQNGTKKLKSIVRSPSKHN
;
A
#
# COMPACT_ATOMS: atom_id res chain seq x y z
N MET A 1 -3.28 11.60 -16.94
CA MET A 1 -4.43 11.62 -16.03
C MET A 1 -4.06 12.47 -14.82
N PRO A 2 -4.68 13.63 -14.60
CA PRO A 2 -4.44 14.40 -13.37
C PRO A 2 -4.81 13.53 -12.16
N ALA A 3 -3.99 13.57 -11.12
CA ALA A 3 -4.30 12.90 -9.87
C ALA A 3 -5.66 13.43 -9.36
N THR A 4 -6.63 12.53 -9.19
CA THR A 4 -7.96 12.92 -8.73
C THR A 4 -7.86 13.53 -7.33
N GLU A 5 -8.81 14.36 -6.93
CA GLU A 5 -8.81 14.94 -5.58
C GLU A 5 -8.72 13.86 -4.48
N LYS A 6 -9.29 12.68 -4.76
CA LYS A 6 -9.21 11.50 -3.91
C LYS A 6 -7.77 11.00 -3.73
N ASP A 7 -6.97 11.01 -4.79
CA ASP A 7 -5.56 10.62 -4.73
C ASP A 7 -4.73 11.65 -3.94
N LYS A 8 -5.04 12.94 -4.07
CA LYS A 8 -4.41 14.01 -3.28
C LYS A 8 -4.69 13.81 -1.79
N ILE A 9 -5.96 13.63 -1.42
CA ILE A 9 -6.37 13.39 -0.02
C ILE A 9 -5.70 12.13 0.51
N ARG A 10 -5.68 11.04 -0.26
CA ARG A 10 -5.01 9.78 0.11
C ARG A 10 -3.52 10.00 0.39
N LYS A 11 -2.82 10.70 -0.50
CA LYS A 11 -1.39 11.01 -0.36
C LYS A 11 -1.13 11.82 0.91
N TRP A 12 -1.92 12.87 1.16
CA TRP A 12 -1.76 13.72 2.33
C TRP A 12 -2.05 12.99 3.64
N ILE A 13 -3.09 12.15 3.70
CA ILE A 13 -3.38 11.33 4.89
C ILE A 13 -2.21 10.38 5.20
N LEU A 14 -1.68 9.69 4.18
CA LEU A 14 -0.56 8.77 4.35
C LEU A 14 0.72 9.52 4.79
N MET A 15 0.99 10.68 4.22
CA MET A 15 2.11 11.54 4.64
C MET A 15 1.95 12.04 6.07
N ALA A 16 0.74 12.47 6.46
CA ALA A 16 0.46 12.94 7.81
C ALA A 16 0.82 11.86 8.83
N VAL A 17 0.27 10.66 8.66
CA VAL A 17 0.51 9.54 9.59
C VAL A 17 1.97 9.05 9.52
N ALA A 18 2.63 9.15 8.37
CA ALA A 18 4.06 8.82 8.23
C ALA A 18 5.00 9.82 8.91
N SER A 19 4.60 11.09 8.98
CA SER A 19 5.41 12.16 9.59
C SER A 19 5.48 12.06 11.10
N VAL A 20 4.53 11.36 11.73
CA VAL A 20 4.48 11.16 13.17
C VAL A 20 5.18 9.84 13.53
N GLN A 21 5.81 9.81 14.71
CA GLN A 21 6.42 8.61 15.25
C GLN A 21 5.45 7.42 15.16
N ILE A 22 5.94 6.31 14.61
CA ILE A 22 5.11 5.17 14.19
C ILE A 22 4.26 4.63 15.35
N SER A 23 4.76 4.68 16.58
CA SER A 23 4.04 4.23 17.77
C SER A 23 2.95 5.20 18.23
N LYS A 24 3.10 6.50 17.97
CA LYS A 24 2.24 7.56 18.50
C LYS A 24 0.96 7.74 17.69
N GLY A 25 1.03 7.50 16.37
CA GLY A 25 -0.08 7.67 15.43
C GLY A 25 -0.66 9.09 15.40
N MET A 26 -1.75 9.27 14.67
CA MET A 26 -2.52 10.53 14.64
C MET A 26 -3.99 10.32 14.94
N THR A 27 -4.63 11.27 15.61
CA THR A 27 -6.09 11.30 15.75
C THR A 27 -6.76 11.85 14.49
N ILE A 28 -8.06 11.61 14.31
CA ILE A 28 -8.85 12.23 13.21
C ILE A 28 -8.71 13.76 13.23
N GLN A 29 -8.78 14.39 14.40
CA GLN A 29 -8.67 15.84 14.53
C GLN A 29 -7.32 16.36 14.04
N GLN A 30 -6.23 15.66 14.37
CA GLN A 30 -4.90 16.03 13.89
C GLN A 30 -4.77 15.85 12.37
N ILE A 31 -5.37 14.79 11.80
CA ILE A 31 -5.38 14.58 10.35
C ILE A 31 -6.18 15.69 9.66
N LYS A 32 -7.35 16.07 10.19
CA LYS A 32 -8.15 17.18 9.66
C LYS A 32 -7.35 18.49 9.65
N LYS A 33 -6.76 18.86 10.79
CA LYS A 33 -5.90 20.05 10.91
C LYS A 33 -4.71 20.03 9.95
N PHE A 34 -4.13 18.85 9.70
CA PHE A 34 -3.06 18.70 8.71
C PHE A 34 -3.56 18.87 7.28
N LEU A 35 -4.75 18.38 6.95
CA LEU A 35 -5.33 18.55 5.61
C LEU A 35 -5.66 20.02 5.33
N ASP A 36 -6.25 20.71 6.31
CA ASP A 36 -6.57 22.14 6.19
C ASP A 36 -5.32 22.99 6.01
N SER A 37 -4.19 22.62 6.65
CA SER A 37 -2.91 23.31 6.44
C SER A 37 -2.27 23.06 5.07
N LYS A 38 -2.76 22.07 4.30
CA LYS A 38 -2.31 21.82 2.92
C LYS A 38 -3.20 22.49 1.90
N GLN A 39 -4.50 22.46 2.12
CA GLN A 39 -5.47 23.12 1.27
C GLN A 39 -6.77 23.27 2.05
N ASP A 40 -7.29 24.49 2.04
CA ASP A 40 -8.53 24.82 2.72
C ASP A 40 -9.71 23.97 2.19
N GLY A 41 -10.62 23.61 3.09
CA GLY A 41 -11.79 22.78 2.78
C GLY A 41 -11.53 21.29 2.56
N LEU A 42 -10.28 20.79 2.56
CA LEU A 42 -10.01 19.35 2.38
C LEU A 42 -10.52 18.50 3.56
N SER A 43 -10.50 19.02 4.80
CA SER A 43 -10.99 18.26 5.95
C SER A 43 -12.51 18.10 6.00
N MET A 44 -13.24 18.98 5.29
CA MET A 44 -14.70 18.98 5.24
C MET A 44 -15.23 18.05 4.15
N LYS A 45 -14.37 17.61 3.21
CA LYS A 45 -14.79 16.72 2.12
C LYS A 45 -15.22 15.35 2.65
N PRO A 46 -16.39 14.83 2.23
CA PRO A 46 -16.83 13.48 2.61
C PRO A 46 -15.85 12.40 2.13
N GLU A 47 -15.12 12.67 1.04
CA GLU A 47 -14.05 11.84 0.50
C GLU A 47 -12.98 11.54 1.55
N MET A 48 -12.67 12.47 2.46
CA MET A 48 -11.70 12.24 3.53
C MET A 48 -12.07 11.02 4.37
N LYS A 49 -13.33 10.95 4.82
CA LYS A 49 -13.84 9.86 5.65
C LYS A 49 -13.84 8.54 4.88
N LEU A 50 -14.25 8.58 3.61
CA LEU A 50 -14.28 7.41 2.73
C LEU A 50 -12.88 6.84 2.49
N ILE A 51 -11.92 7.71 2.17
CA ILE A 51 -10.53 7.33 1.92
C ILE A 51 -9.90 6.77 3.19
N LEU A 52 -10.14 7.40 4.34
CA LEU A 52 -9.63 6.93 5.62
C LEU A 52 -10.16 5.52 5.95
N LYS A 53 -11.47 5.27 5.72
CA LYS A 53 -12.08 3.93 5.88
C LYS A 53 -11.42 2.93 4.94
N ARG A 54 -11.27 3.27 3.66
CA ARG A 54 -10.66 2.40 2.66
C ARG A 54 -9.20 2.08 2.97
N LEU A 55 -8.45 3.02 3.54
CA LEU A 55 -7.07 2.80 4.00
C LEU A 55 -7.00 1.83 5.20
N LEU A 56 -8.00 1.82 6.07
CA LEU A 56 -8.12 0.82 7.14
C LEU A 56 -8.48 -0.56 6.58
N GLU A 57 -9.48 -0.64 5.70
CA GLU A 57 -9.94 -1.90 5.10
C GLU A 57 -8.84 -2.58 4.29
N THR A 58 -8.10 -1.81 3.49
CA THR A 58 -6.96 -2.31 2.69
C THR A 58 -5.71 -2.57 3.54
N GLY A 59 -5.74 -2.25 4.84
CA GLY A 59 -4.62 -2.48 5.75
C GLY A 59 -3.41 -1.59 5.51
N HIS A 60 -3.56 -0.42 4.89
CA HIS A 60 -2.49 0.59 4.83
C HIS A 60 -2.36 1.31 6.19
N LEU A 61 -3.49 1.51 6.86
CA LEU A 61 -3.57 2.06 8.21
C LEU A 61 -4.16 1.03 9.17
N LYS A 62 -3.81 1.16 10.43
CA LYS A 62 -4.44 0.45 11.55
C LYS A 62 -4.96 1.49 12.55
N LYS A 63 -6.17 1.29 13.06
CA LYS A 63 -6.69 2.05 14.19
C LYS A 63 -6.24 1.36 15.49
N LYS A 64 -5.52 2.07 16.36
CA LYS A 64 -5.12 1.63 17.69
C LYS A 64 -5.46 2.75 18.69
N GLU A 65 -6.25 2.46 19.72
CA GLU A 65 -6.58 3.42 20.80
C GLU A 65 -7.09 4.79 20.27
N GLY A 66 -7.97 4.76 19.26
CA GLY A 66 -8.50 6.00 18.66
C GLY A 66 -7.54 6.73 17.71
N ARG A 67 -6.33 6.20 17.51
CA ARG A 67 -5.29 6.77 16.64
C ARG A 67 -5.06 5.92 15.40
N TYR A 68 -4.64 6.57 14.33
CA TYR A 68 -4.31 5.97 13.05
C TYR A 68 -2.80 5.83 12.95
N VAL A 69 -2.36 4.61 12.63
CA VAL A 69 -0.95 4.24 12.55
C VAL A 69 -0.70 3.55 11.21
N ILE A 70 0.45 3.79 10.58
CA ILE A 70 0.84 3.05 9.37
C ILE A 70 1.08 1.58 9.74
N LYS A 71 0.33 0.69 9.09
CA LYS A 71 0.58 -0.74 9.18
C LYS A 71 1.76 -1.05 8.28
N ARG A 72 2.97 -1.13 8.85
CA ARG A 72 4.11 -1.68 8.11
C ARG A 72 3.86 -3.17 7.92
N SER A 73 3.66 -3.60 6.67
CA SER A 73 3.93 -5.00 6.33
C SER A 73 5.38 -5.26 6.73
N LYS A 74 5.64 -6.25 7.58
CA LYS A 74 7.01 -6.71 7.86
C LYS A 74 7.72 -6.79 6.51
N LYS A 75 8.71 -5.93 6.29
CA LYS A 75 9.59 -6.04 5.13
C LYS A 75 10.14 -7.46 5.26
N ILE A 76 9.75 -8.37 4.38
CA ILE A 76 10.46 -9.63 4.26
C ILE A 76 11.90 -9.19 3.97
N PRO A 77 12.89 -9.54 4.83
CA PRO A 77 14.27 -9.19 4.57
C PRO A 77 14.68 -9.94 3.30
N GLY A 78 14.65 -9.27 2.14
CA GLY A 78 14.98 -9.93 0.87
C GLY A 78 14.54 -9.22 -0.40
N LYS A 79 13.50 -8.38 -0.40
CA LYS A 79 13.09 -7.68 -1.64
C LYS A 79 13.81 -6.33 -1.76
N LYS A 80 15.06 -6.40 -2.23
CA LYS A 80 15.74 -5.29 -2.90
C LYS A 80 14.82 -4.79 -4.00
N THR A 81 14.46 -3.52 -3.95
CA THR A 81 13.76 -2.81 -5.03
C THR A 81 14.66 -2.84 -6.27
N LYS A 82 14.56 -3.89 -7.09
CA LYS A 82 15.12 -3.83 -8.44
C LYS A 82 14.32 -2.77 -9.18
N ARG A 83 14.94 -1.62 -9.44
CA ARG A 83 14.50 -0.65 -10.44
C ARG A 83 14.03 -1.44 -11.66
N ALA A 84 12.77 -1.29 -12.04
CA ALA A 84 12.27 -1.84 -13.30
C ALA A 84 13.05 -1.15 -14.44
N LYS A 85 14.03 -1.85 -15.02
CA LYS A 85 14.37 -1.63 -16.42
C LYS A 85 13.25 -2.32 -17.20
N SER A 86 12.41 -1.52 -17.82
CA SER A 86 11.38 -1.97 -18.76
C SER A 86 12.01 -2.86 -19.83
N PRO A 87 11.45 -4.05 -20.14
CA PRO A 87 11.56 -4.60 -21.47
C PRO A 87 10.34 -4.12 -22.26
N ILE A 88 10.58 -3.20 -23.17
CA ILE A 88 9.67 -2.89 -24.26
C ILE A 88 9.52 -4.19 -25.09
N ARG A 89 8.30 -4.76 -25.05
CA ARG A 89 7.57 -5.45 -26.13
C ARG A 89 8.31 -6.49 -27.01
N ASN A 90 7.81 -7.74 -27.03
CA ASN A 90 6.90 -8.28 -28.06
C ASN A 90 6.87 -9.81 -28.10
N ALA A 91 5.68 -10.35 -28.42
CA ALA A 91 5.38 -11.70 -28.94
C ALA A 91 5.70 -12.91 -28.02
N GLY A 92 4.83 -13.88 -27.79
CA GLY A 92 3.51 -14.19 -28.31
C GLY A 92 3.08 -15.55 -27.74
N GLN A 93 1.77 -15.80 -27.76
CA GLN A 93 1.10 -17.11 -27.72
C GLN A 93 1.07 -17.91 -26.39
N ASN A 94 -0.18 -18.12 -25.95
CA ASN A 94 -0.81 -19.40 -25.58
C ASN A 94 0.00 -20.38 -24.71
N GLY A 95 -0.49 -20.93 -23.60
CA GLY A 95 -1.85 -21.04 -23.09
C GLY A 95 -1.86 -22.10 -21.97
N THR A 96 -2.87 -22.00 -21.11
CA THR A 96 -3.58 -23.13 -20.47
C THR A 96 -2.83 -24.37 -19.95
N LYS A 97 -3.03 -24.60 -18.65
CA LYS A 97 -3.41 -25.88 -17.99
C LYS A 97 -2.30 -26.85 -17.50
N LYS A 98 -2.51 -27.19 -16.21
CA LYS A 98 -2.50 -28.52 -15.56
C LYS A 98 -1.20 -29.21 -15.16
N LEU A 99 -1.20 -29.57 -13.87
CA LEU A 99 -0.61 -30.74 -13.21
C LEU A 99 -0.24 -31.93 -14.12
N LYS A 100 0.92 -32.59 -13.89
CA LYS A 100 1.06 -33.84 -13.10
C LYS A 100 2.48 -34.45 -13.15
N SER A 101 2.77 -35.26 -12.12
CA SER A 101 3.70 -36.43 -12.01
C SER A 101 5.20 -36.21 -12.20
N ILE A 102 6.07 -36.47 -11.20
CA ILE A 102 6.55 -37.79 -10.70
C ILE A 102 7.04 -38.70 -11.83
N VAL A 103 8.37 -38.75 -12.05
CA VAL A 103 9.10 -39.99 -12.36
C VAL A 103 10.50 -39.90 -11.73
N ARG A 104 10.89 -41.01 -11.10
CA ARG A 104 12.13 -41.29 -10.34
C ARG A 104 13.36 -41.33 -11.27
N SER A 105 14.51 -40.89 -10.77
CA SER A 105 15.82 -41.30 -11.30
C SER A 105 16.63 -41.98 -10.19
N PRO A 106 17.27 -43.12 -10.46
CA PRO A 106 17.83 -44.00 -9.43
C PRO A 106 19.24 -43.57 -9.00
N SER A 107 19.53 -43.84 -7.72
CA SER A 107 20.88 -43.90 -7.14
C SER A 107 21.61 -45.15 -7.64
N LYS A 108 22.92 -45.03 -7.91
CA LYS A 108 23.91 -46.08 -7.58
C LYS A 108 25.33 -45.53 -7.57
N HIS A 109 26.01 -45.80 -6.46
CA HIS A 109 27.45 -45.75 -6.24
C HIS A 109 28.14 -46.92 -6.98
N ASN A 110 29.34 -46.69 -7.51
CA ASN A 110 30.61 -47.26 -7.03
C ASN A 110 31.78 -46.56 -7.74
#